data_AF-A0A1I2FA02-F1
#
_entry.id   AF-A0A1I2FA02-F1
#
_cell.length_a   1.000
_cell.length_b   1.000
_cell.length_c   1.000
_cell.angle_alpha   90.00
_cell.angle_beta   90.00
_cell.angle_gamma   90.00
#
_symmetry.space_group_name_H-M   'P 1'
#
loop_
_entity.id
_entity.type
_entity.pdbx_description
1 polymer ?
#
loop_
_entity_poly.entity_id
_entity_poly.type
_entity_poly.pdbx_seq_one_letter_code
_entity_poly.pdbx_strand_id
1 'polypeptide(L)'
;MKKTISYSIAFLLAAFGLLTLFLSASVIFDLFGIRGKEGNYVLFIVWANFISSVIYLLASYGFIKNKKWTTTILVISALILTNAFIGFIFYINEGGVHETKTIGAMLFRITVTLIFVATAYFTITKKKQINTN
;
A
#
# COMPACT_ATOMS: atom_id res chain seq x y z
N MET A 1 -16.67 15.40 6.44
CA MET A 1 -15.49 15.21 7.27
C MET A 1 -14.96 16.56 7.72
N LYS A 2 -14.63 16.74 9.00
CA LYS A 2 -13.91 17.94 9.45
C LYS A 2 -12.55 17.94 8.73
N LYS A 3 -12.08 19.09 8.23
CA LYS A 3 -10.84 19.20 7.44
C LYS A 3 -9.65 18.53 8.16
N THR A 4 -9.60 18.64 9.48
CA THR A 4 -8.60 18.03 10.36
C THR A 4 -8.47 16.51 10.18
N ILE A 5 -9.58 15.78 10.11
CA ILE A 5 -9.57 14.31 9.95
C ILE A 5 -8.97 13.92 8.58
N SER A 6 -9.26 14.69 7.52
CA SER A 6 -8.69 14.48 6.18
C SER A 6 -7.17 14.60 6.19
N TYR A 7 -6.67 15.62 6.89
CA TYR A 7 -5.24 15.86 7.01
C TYR A 7 -4.55 14.77 7.83
N SER A 8 -5.16 14.31 8.92
CA SER A 8 -4.61 13.19 9.72
C SER A 8 -4.51 11.91 8.90
N ILE A 9 -5.54 11.54 8.14
CA ILE A 9 -5.53 10.35 7.28
C ILE A 9 -4.47 10.50 6.18
N ALA A 10 -4.41 11.66 5.52
CA ALA A 10 -3.41 11.94 4.50
C ALA A 10 -1.98 11.84 5.06
N PHE A 11 -1.74 12.38 6.25
CA PHE A 11 -0.44 12.30 6.92
C PHE A 11 -0.06 10.86 7.24
N LEU A 12 -0.96 10.07 7.84
CA LEU A 12 -0.71 8.65 8.13
C LEU A 12 -0.42 7.86 6.86
N LEU A 13 -1.19 8.09 5.79
CA LEU A 13 -0.99 7.43 4.50
C LEU A 13 0.34 7.83 3.85
N ALA A 14 0.73 9.10 3.95
CA ALA A 14 2.02 9.58 3.46
C ALA A 14 3.18 8.96 4.24
N ALA A 15 3.11 8.94 5.58
CA ALA A 15 4.12 8.31 6.42
C ALA A 15 4.27 6.81 6.10
N PHE A 16 3.16 6.10 5.99
CA PHE A 16 3.14 4.69 5.61
C PHE A 16 3.71 4.46 4.20
N GLY A 17 3.34 5.30 3.24
CA GLY A 17 3.87 5.30 1.88
C GLY A 17 5.38 5.53 1.84
N LEU A 18 5.87 6.58 2.49
CA LEU A 18 7.30 6.92 2.53
C LEU A 18 8.13 5.81 3.18
N LEU A 19 7.68 5.26 4.30
CA LEU A 19 8.37 4.15 4.97
C LEU A 19 8.43 2.91 4.06
N THR A 20 7.31 2.55 3.43
CA THR A 20 7.26 1.39 2.53
C THR A 20 8.12 1.61 1.28
N LEU A 21 8.13 2.83 0.74
CA LEU A 21 8.94 3.22 -0.41
C LEU A 21 10.43 3.14 -0.08
N PHE A 22 10.82 3.66 1.07
CA PHE A 22 12.21 3.62 1.55
C PHE A 22 12.71 2.19 1.75
N LEU A 23 11.93 1.35 2.44
CA LEU A 23 12.27 -0.07 2.61
C LEU A 23 12.40 -0.77 1.25
N SER A 24 11.39 -0.66 0.39
CA SER A 24 11.38 -1.36 -0.89
C SER A 24 12.50 -0.88 -1.83
N ALA A 25 12.74 0.44 -1.88
CA ALA A 25 13.85 1.01 -2.65
C ALA A 25 15.20 0.55 -2.12
N SER A 26 15.38 0.48 -0.81
CA SER A 26 16.65 0.03 -0.22
C SER A 26 16.97 -1.41 -0.57
N VAL A 27 15.94 -2.24 -0.77
CA VAL A 27 16.10 -3.64 -1.17
C VAL A 27 16.35 -3.77 -2.67
N ILE A 28 15.65 -2.99 -3.50
CA ILE A 28 15.81 -2.98 -4.96
C ILE A 28 17.19 -2.46 -5.37
N PHE A 29 17.63 -1.35 -4.76
CA PHE A 29 18.88 -0.67 -5.10
C PHE A 29 20.05 -1.07 -4.19
N ASP A 30 19.86 -2.05 -3.31
CA ASP A 30 20.84 -2.49 -2.32
C ASP A 30 21.44 -1.33 -1.49
N LEU A 31 20.58 -0.37 -1.13
CA LEU A 31 21.00 0.74 -0.28
C LEU A 31 21.25 0.21 1.13
N PHE A 32 22.36 0.66 1.74
CA PHE A 32 22.72 0.33 3.12
C PHE A 32 22.93 -1.17 3.39
N GLY A 33 23.15 -1.99 2.34
CA GLY A 33 23.34 -3.44 2.46
C GLY A 33 22.12 -4.17 3.02
N ILE A 34 20.92 -3.59 2.86
CA ILE A 34 19.67 -4.18 3.38
C ILE A 34 19.32 -5.48 2.65
N ARG A 35 19.73 -5.63 1.39
CA ARG A 35 19.55 -6.85 0.59
C ARG A 35 20.15 -8.09 1.27
N GLY A 36 21.35 -7.95 1.84
CA GLY A 36 22.00 -9.03 2.58
C GLY A 36 21.36 -9.36 3.93
N LYS A 37 20.62 -8.41 4.51
CA LYS A 37 19.96 -8.56 5.83
C LYS A 37 18.55 -9.14 5.73
N GLU A 38 17.85 -8.90 4.61
CA GLU A 38 16.52 -9.46 4.37
C GLU A 38 16.55 -10.92 3.89
N GLY A 39 17.71 -11.43 3.46
CA GLY A 39 17.89 -12.84 3.13
C GLY A 39 17.04 -13.27 1.93
N ASN A 40 16.19 -14.28 2.12
CA ASN A 40 15.34 -14.88 1.07
C ASN A 40 14.00 -14.13 0.91
N TYR A 41 14.10 -12.87 0.50
CA TYR A 41 12.92 -12.09 0.11
C TYR A 41 12.60 -12.33 -1.37
N VAL A 42 11.33 -12.20 -1.72
CA VAL A 42 10.86 -12.44 -3.08
C VAL A 42 10.80 -11.12 -3.85
N LEU A 43 11.67 -10.97 -4.86
CA LEU A 43 11.91 -9.70 -5.54
C LEU A 43 10.63 -9.07 -6.14
N PHE A 44 9.73 -9.87 -6.71
CA PHE A 44 8.50 -9.33 -7.30
C PHE A 44 7.55 -8.74 -6.24
N ILE A 45 7.60 -9.23 -4.99
CA ILE A 45 6.82 -8.66 -3.88
C ILE A 45 7.35 -7.28 -3.52
N VAL A 46 8.68 -7.12 -3.51
CA VAL A 46 9.33 -5.83 -3.23
C VAL A 46 8.94 -4.81 -4.30
N TRP A 47 8.91 -5.20 -5.57
CA TRP A 47 8.43 -4.34 -6.65
C TRP A 47 6.95 -3.96 -6.51
N ALA A 48 6.08 -4.92 -6.17
CA ALA A 48 4.66 -4.64 -5.92
C ALA A 48 4.48 -3.63 -4.77
N ASN A 49 5.24 -3.80 -3.68
CA ASN A 49 5.23 -2.87 -2.55
C ASN A 49 5.75 -1.48 -2.94
N PHE A 50 6.82 -1.42 -3.74
CA PHE A 50 7.37 -0.17 -4.24
C PHE A 50 6.32 0.61 -5.07
N ILE A 51 5.70 -0.04 -6.06
CA ILE A 51 4.65 0.58 -6.88
C ILE A 51 3.47 1.03 -6.00
N SER A 52 3.03 0.17 -5.08
CA SER A 52 1.93 0.48 -4.17
C SER A 52 2.22 1.69 -3.28
N SER A 53 3.47 1.85 -2.82
CA SER A 53 3.87 2.97 -1.98
C SER A 53 3.84 4.31 -2.72
N VAL A 54 4.21 4.35 -4.00
CA VAL A 54 4.03 5.54 -4.86
C VAL A 54 2.54 5.90 -4.98
N ILE A 55 1.67 4.89 -5.14
CA ILE A 55 0.22 5.10 -5.19
C ILE A 55 -0.30 5.69 -3.87
N TYR A 56 0.22 5.28 -2.71
CA TYR A 56 -0.16 5.87 -1.41
C TYR A 56 0.17 7.35 -1.32
N LEU A 57 1.33 7.78 -1.83
CA LEU A 57 1.70 9.20 -1.84
C LEU A 57 0.74 10.02 -2.70
N LEU A 58 0.36 9.50 -3.87
CA LEU A 58 -0.66 10.13 -4.73
C LEU A 58 -2.04 10.16 -4.05
N ALA A 59 -2.43 9.08 -3.36
CA ALA A 59 -3.68 8.99 -2.62
C ALA A 59 -3.72 9.97 -1.44
N SER A 60 -2.60 10.18 -0.74
CA SER A 60 -2.48 11.17 0.33
C SER A 60 -2.82 12.58 -0.16
N TYR A 61 -2.27 12.98 -1.31
CA TYR A 61 -2.66 14.25 -1.97
C TYR A 61 -4.15 14.29 -2.30
N GLY A 62 -4.69 13.18 -2.79
CA GLY A 62 -6.11 13.02 -3.08
C GLY A 62 -7.02 13.19 -1.86
N PHE A 63 -6.61 12.70 -0.68
CA PHE A 63 -7.30 12.91 0.60
C PHE A 63 -7.31 14.38 1.02
N ILE A 64 -6.22 15.12 0.80
CA ILE A 64 -6.16 16.56 1.09
C ILE A 64 -7.16 17.32 0.20
N LYS A 65 -7.22 16.96 -1.09
CA LYS A 65 -8.07 17.61 -2.09
C LYS A 65 -9.49 17.03 -2.20
N ASN A 66 -9.83 16.01 -1.38
CA ASN A 66 -11.13 15.32 -1.38
C ASN A 66 -11.60 14.90 -2.79
N LYS A 67 -10.72 14.27 -3.58
CA LYS A 67 -11.02 13.89 -4.96
C LYS A 67 -11.52 12.44 -5.05
N LYS A 68 -12.54 12.18 -5.88
CA LYS A 68 -13.13 10.82 -6.04
C LYS A 68 -12.11 9.77 -6.52
N TRP A 69 -11.12 10.16 -7.32
CA TRP A 69 -10.10 9.25 -7.83
C TRP A 69 -9.22 8.64 -6.73
N THR A 70 -9.18 9.23 -5.53
CA THR A 70 -8.47 8.69 -4.36
C THR A 70 -8.91 7.28 -4.02
N THR A 71 -10.22 7.01 -4.02
CA THR A 71 -10.73 5.66 -3.75
C THR A 71 -10.29 4.70 -4.86
N THR A 72 -10.40 5.11 -6.13
CA THR A 72 -10.04 4.27 -7.28
C THR A 72 -8.57 3.85 -7.25
N ILE A 73 -7.65 4.79 -6.99
CA ILE A 73 -6.22 4.45 -6.99
C ILE A 73 -5.83 3.57 -5.78
N LEU A 74 -6.47 3.76 -4.63
CA LEU A 74 -6.25 2.89 -3.47
C LEU A 74 -6.77 1.47 -3.72
N VAL A 75 -7.89 1.32 -4.42
CA VAL A 75 -8.40 0.01 -4.86
C VAL A 75 -7.41 -0.66 -5.82
N ILE A 76 -6.86 0.09 -6.79
CA ILE A 76 -5.83 -0.44 -7.70
C ILE A 76 -4.61 -0.93 -6.91
N SER A 77 -4.15 -0.16 -5.92
CA SER A 77 -3.05 -0.57 -5.05
C SER A 77 -3.37 -1.83 -4.24
N ALA A 78 -4.59 -1.94 -3.68
CA ALA A 78 -5.01 -3.15 -2.99
C ALA A 78 -4.98 -4.37 -3.93
N LEU A 79 -5.46 -4.24 -5.16
CA LEU A 79 -5.43 -5.30 -6.16
C LEU A 79 -4.01 -5.72 -6.54
N ILE A 80 -3.08 -4.77 -6.67
CA ILE A 80 -1.66 -5.07 -6.93
C ILE A 80 -1.10 -5.93 -5.79
N LEU A 81 -1.32 -5.52 -4.53
CA LEU A 81 -0.85 -6.25 -3.37
C LEU A 81 -1.49 -7.64 -3.23
N THR A 82 -2.80 -7.76 -3.45
CA THR A 82 -3.50 -9.04 -3.39
C THR A 82 -3.01 -10.00 -4.48
N ASN A 83 -2.83 -9.53 -5.73
CA ASN A 83 -2.28 -10.37 -6.79
C ASN A 83 -0.83 -10.80 -6.51
N ALA A 84 0.00 -9.88 -5.99
CA ALA A 84 1.35 -10.23 -5.56
C ALA A 84 1.33 -11.26 -4.42
N PHE A 85 0.37 -11.15 -3.49
CA PHE A 85 0.23 -12.14 -2.41
C PHE A 85 -0.20 -13.51 -2.95
N ILE A 86 -1.16 -13.56 -3.87
CA ILE A 86 -1.58 -14.81 -4.52
C ILE A 86 -0.40 -15.45 -5.24
N GLY A 87 0.35 -14.69 -6.04
CA GLY A 87 1.56 -15.17 -6.70
C GLY A 87 2.62 -15.67 -5.72
N PHE A 88 2.72 -15.04 -4.54
CA PHE A 88 3.64 -15.48 -3.49
C PHE A 88 3.21 -16.80 -2.85
N ILE A 89 1.92 -17.02 -2.63
CA ILE A 89 1.41 -18.31 -2.14
C ILE A 89 1.72 -19.43 -3.14
N PHE A 90 1.55 -19.19 -4.44
CA PHE A 90 1.97 -20.17 -5.47
C PHE A 90 3.47 -20.46 -5.41
N TYR A 91 4.30 -19.42 -5.31
CA TYR A 91 5.76 -19.57 -5.17
C TYR A 91 6.15 -20.41 -3.93
N ILE A 92 5.48 -20.20 -2.80
CA ILE A 92 5.70 -21.00 -1.59
C ILE A 92 5.30 -22.46 -1.81
N ASN A 93 4.15 -22.71 -2.44
CA ASN A 93 3.65 -24.06 -2.69
C ASN A 93 4.56 -24.87 -3.63
N GLU A 94 5.27 -24.20 -4.54
CA GLU A 94 6.29 -24.81 -5.41
C GLU A 94 7.63 -25.07 -4.70
N GLY A 95 7.71 -24.84 -3.38
CA GLY A 95 8.94 -25.03 -2.59
C GLY A 95 9.86 -23.81 -2.57
N GLY A 96 9.35 -22.64 -2.95
CA GLY A 96 10.10 -21.39 -2.91
C GLY A 96 10.59 -21.03 -1.50
N VAL A 97 11.89 -20.72 -1.40
CA VAL A 97 12.49 -20.30 -0.13
C VAL A 97 11.94 -18.94 0.25
N HIS A 98 11.37 -18.85 1.44
CA HIS A 98 10.74 -17.63 1.91
C HIS A 98 10.95 -17.44 3.41
N GLU A 99 11.04 -16.18 3.81
CA GLU A 99 10.94 -15.80 5.21
C GLU A 99 9.46 -15.75 5.63
N THR A 100 9.12 -16.37 6.76
CA THR A 100 7.76 -16.30 7.36
C THR A 100 7.34 -14.86 7.66
N LYS A 101 8.32 -13.98 7.90
CA LYS A 101 8.13 -12.52 8.07
C LYS A 101 7.48 -11.86 6.85
N THR A 102 7.71 -12.38 5.64
CA THR A 102 7.15 -11.84 4.39
C THR A 102 5.63 -12.02 4.33
N ILE A 103 5.12 -13.15 4.83
CA ILE A 103 3.67 -13.42 4.89
C ILE A 103 3.00 -12.40 5.83
N GLY A 104 3.54 -12.24 7.04
CA GLY A 104 3.02 -11.27 8.01
C GLY A 104 3.07 -9.83 7.49
N ALA A 105 4.18 -9.45 6.86
CA ALA A 105 4.34 -8.11 6.28
C ALA A 105 3.36 -7.84 5.13
N MET A 106 3.09 -8.83 4.27
CA MET A 106 2.13 -8.70 3.18
C MET A 106 0.69 -8.57 3.69
N LEU A 107 0.29 -9.42 4.65
CA LEU A 107 -1.04 -9.35 5.27
C LEU A 107 -1.26 -8.00 5.97
N PHE A 108 -0.25 -7.51 6.69
CA PHE A 108 -0.30 -6.20 7.32
C PHE A 108 -0.52 -5.09 6.29
N ARG A 109 0.25 -5.08 5.19
CA ARG A 109 0.10 -4.08 4.12
C ARG A 109 -1.30 -4.13 3.51
N ILE A 110 -1.79 -5.30 3.09
CA ILE A 110 -3.12 -5.45 2.50
C ILE A 110 -4.20 -4.93 3.45
N THR A 111 -4.13 -5.30 4.72
CA THR A 111 -5.12 -4.88 5.74
C THR A 111 -5.13 -3.36 5.90
N VAL A 112 -3.95 -2.74 6.04
CA VAL A 112 -3.81 -1.29 6.14
C VAL A 112 -4.36 -0.59 4.89
N THR A 113 -4.06 -1.10 3.69
CA THR A 113 -4.59 -0.54 2.44
C THR A 113 -6.09 -0.62 2.35
N LEU A 114 -6.69 -1.74 2.76
CA LEU A 114 -8.14 -1.90 2.79
C LEU A 114 -8.80 -0.91 3.76
N ILE A 115 -8.18 -0.62 4.91
CA ILE A 115 -8.63 0.43 5.83
C ILE A 115 -8.60 1.80 5.13
N PHE A 116 -7.54 2.12 4.39
CA PHE A 116 -7.46 3.37 3.61
C PHE A 116 -8.49 3.42 2.47
N VAL A 117 -8.75 2.31 1.78
CA VAL A 117 -9.82 2.21 0.76
C VAL A 117 -11.18 2.48 1.39
N ALA A 118 -11.51 1.80 2.49
CA ALA A 118 -12.78 1.96 3.19
C ALA A 118 -12.97 3.40 3.68
N THR A 119 -11.95 3.97 4.33
CA THR A 119 -12.00 5.37 4.78
C THR A 119 -12.16 6.33 3.61
N ALA A 120 -11.43 6.17 2.50
CA ALA A 120 -11.61 6.98 1.29
C ALA A 120 -13.04 6.87 0.72
N TYR A 121 -13.58 5.66 0.64
CA TYR A 121 -14.91 5.41 0.11
C TYR A 121 -16.00 6.11 0.94
N PHE A 122 -15.98 5.94 2.27
CA PHE A 122 -16.99 6.53 3.14
C PHE A 122 -16.86 8.06 3.26
N THR A 123 -15.64 8.59 3.25
CA THR A 123 -15.40 10.01 3.52
C THR A 123 -15.48 10.89 2.28
N ILE A 124 -15.05 10.38 1.11
CA ILE A 124 -14.99 11.13 -0.15
C ILE A 124 -16.10 10.70 -1.10
N THR A 125 -16.14 9.42 -1.46
CA THR A 125 -16.99 8.91 -2.55
C THR A 125 -18.47 8.93 -2.17
N LYS A 126 -18.82 8.33 -1.03
CA LYS A 126 -20.21 8.30 -0.52
C LYS A 126 -20.74 9.69 -0.22
N LYS A 127 -19.93 10.55 0.41
CA LYS A 127 -20.33 11.93 0.75
C LYS A 127 -20.62 12.77 -0.51
N LYS A 128 -19.79 12.64 -1.56
CA LYS A 128 -20.00 13.42 -2.79
C LYS A 128 -21.19 12.91 -3.61
N GLN A 129 -21.56 11.64 -3.50
CA GLN A 129 -22.74 11.07 -4.16
C GLN A 129 -24.05 11.59 -3.54
N ILE A 130 -24.08 11.75 -2.21
CA ILE A 130 -25.22 12.36 -1.49
C ILE A 130 -25.42 13.84 -1.85
N ASN A 131 -24.35 14.58 -2.11
CA ASN A 131 -24.44 16.01 -2.47
C ASN A 131 -24.77 16.28 -3.96
N THR A 132 -24.85 15.25 -4.80
CA THR A 132 -25.15 15.38 -6.24
C THR A 132 -26.54 14.86 -6.62
N ASN A 133 -27.28 14.27 -5.68
CA ASN A 133 -28.69 13.89 -5.82
C ASN A 133 -29.55 14.91 -5.08
#